data_AF-A0A927APX8-F1
#
_entry.id   AF-A0A927APX8-F1
#
_cell.length_a   1.000
_cell.length_b   1.000
_cell.length_c   1.000
_cell.angle_alpha   90.00
_cell.angle_beta   90.00
_cell.angle_gamma   90.00
#
_symmetry.space_group_name_H-M   'P 1'
#
loop_
_entity.id
_entity.type
_entity.pdbx_description
1 polymer ?
#
loop_
_entity_poly.entity_id
_entity_poly.type
_entity_poly.pdbx_seq_one_letter_code
_entity_poly.pdbx_strand_id
1 'polypeptide(L)'
;MYFPSTVEPSLIAEDLGVWAPIDHQRVISLLTIGLGVLYHREKTISLEPLPETMLDEGKASQVPDLSLRDNQAFQTPIIIEVCHTNGLKGDLHKLIRLIDEDIYGIREGFIYDYRTFQWLRYRFGDGGLTTESSFSEILQLDLNQFLV
;
A
#
# COMPACT_ATOMS: atom_id res chain seq x y z
N MET A 1 32.74 38.42 9.96
CA MET A 1 32.37 37.00 9.79
C MET A 1 30.94 36.96 9.31
N TYR A 2 30.69 36.43 8.12
CA TYR A 2 29.36 36.23 7.57
C TYR A 2 28.87 34.88 8.06
N PHE A 3 27.86 34.86 8.92
CA PHE A 3 27.19 33.62 9.32
C PHE A 3 26.16 33.31 8.23
N PRO A 4 26.17 32.10 7.62
CA PRO A 4 25.14 31.76 6.66
C PRO A 4 23.79 31.70 7.38
N SER A 5 22.80 32.31 6.75
CA SER A 5 21.40 32.27 7.18
C SER A 5 20.99 30.82 7.38
N THR A 6 20.53 30.49 8.58
CA THR A 6 19.85 29.24 8.86
C THR A 6 18.64 29.16 7.94
N VAL A 7 18.67 28.23 6.98
CA VAL A 7 17.50 27.91 6.15
C VAL A 7 16.34 27.62 7.10
N GLU A 8 15.25 28.38 6.98
CA GLU A 8 14.12 28.21 7.87
C GLU A 8 13.53 26.79 7.71
N PRO A 9 13.27 26.07 8.82
CA PRO A 9 12.67 24.74 8.78
C PRO A 9 11.32 24.67 8.04
N SER A 10 10.61 25.81 7.96
CA SER A 10 9.33 25.97 7.26
C SER A 10 9.43 25.67 5.77
N LEU A 11 10.45 26.18 5.09
CA LEU A 11 10.64 25.99 3.64
C LEU A 11 10.96 24.53 3.28
N ILE A 12 11.69 23.82 4.15
CA ILE A 12 11.99 22.38 3.97
C ILE A 12 10.72 21.53 4.16
N ALA A 13 9.86 21.90 5.12
CA ALA A 13 8.59 21.21 5.35
C ALA A 13 7.56 21.48 4.24
N GLU A 14 7.53 22.71 3.69
CA GLU A 14 6.69 23.08 2.55
C GLU A 14 7.10 22.34 1.27
N ASP A 15 8.39 22.27 0.97
CA ASP A 15 8.90 21.53 -0.20
C ASP A 15 8.51 20.04 -0.12
N LEU A 16 8.65 19.42 1.05
CA LEU A 16 8.24 18.03 1.25
C LEU A 16 6.72 17.86 1.05
N GLY A 17 5.89 18.76 1.57
CA GLY A 17 4.44 18.67 1.46
C GLY A 17 3.89 18.79 0.03
N VAL A 18 4.53 19.61 -0.82
CA VAL A 18 4.09 19.85 -2.21
C VAL A 18 4.24 18.59 -3.08
N TRP A 19 5.29 17.79 -2.89
CA TRP A 19 5.54 16.58 -3.68
C TRP A 19 4.82 15.33 -3.17
N ALA A 20 4.16 15.40 -2.00
CA ALA A 20 3.47 14.27 -1.38
C ALA A 20 2.51 13.52 -2.34
N PRO A 21 1.69 14.19 -3.17
CA PRO A 21 0.84 13.48 -4.13
C PRO A 21 1.64 12.76 -5.23
N ILE A 22 2.77 13.32 -5.66
CA ILE A 22 3.59 12.74 -6.74
C ILE A 22 4.33 11.51 -6.25
N ASP A 23 4.92 11.57 -5.06
CA ASP A 23 5.64 10.43 -4.48
C ASP A 23 4.68 9.28 -4.17
N HIS A 24 3.48 9.59 -3.66
CA HIS A 24 2.40 8.62 -3.47
C HIS A 24 2.03 7.90 -4.77
N GLN A 25 1.66 8.65 -5.82
CA GLN A 25 1.29 8.06 -7.10
C GLN A 25 2.46 7.32 -7.78
N ARG A 26 3.70 7.74 -7.54
CA ARG A 26 4.89 7.03 -8.05
C ARG A 26 4.99 5.64 -7.45
N VAL A 27 4.77 5.48 -6.15
CA VAL A 27 4.79 4.16 -5.49
C VAL A 27 3.69 3.26 -6.04
N ILE A 28 2.45 3.76 -6.14
CA ILE A 28 1.33 2.99 -6.71
C ILE A 28 1.67 2.53 -8.13
N SER A 29 2.22 3.42 -8.95
CA SER A 29 2.63 3.12 -10.33
C SER A 29 3.68 2.01 -10.39
N LEU A 30 4.74 2.10 -9.56
CA LEU A 30 5.81 1.09 -9.52
C LEU A 30 5.30 -0.29 -9.10
N LEU A 31 4.49 -0.35 -8.03
CA LEU A 31 3.88 -1.61 -7.58
C LEU A 31 2.96 -2.19 -8.67
N THR A 32 2.12 -1.35 -9.27
CA THR A 32 1.18 -1.77 -10.31
C THR A 32 1.91 -2.32 -11.54
N ILE A 33 2.99 -1.66 -11.98
CA ILE A 33 3.80 -2.12 -13.12
C ILE A 33 4.48 -3.44 -12.79
N GLY A 34 5.15 -3.52 -11.64
CA GLY A 34 5.89 -4.72 -11.22
C GLY A 34 4.98 -5.94 -11.10
N LEU A 35 3.90 -5.82 -10.34
CA LEU A 35 2.90 -6.88 -10.18
C LEU A 35 2.17 -7.16 -11.50
N GLY A 36 1.92 -6.13 -12.31
CA GLY A 36 1.25 -6.26 -13.61
C GLY A 36 2.05 -7.07 -14.61
N VAL A 37 3.38 -6.96 -14.60
CA VAL A 37 4.26 -7.84 -15.39
C VAL A 37 4.10 -9.30 -14.95
N LEU A 38 4.15 -9.56 -13.63
CA LEU A 38 3.99 -10.92 -13.10
C LEU A 38 2.63 -11.52 -13.47
N TYR A 39 1.54 -10.75 -13.39
CA TYR A 39 0.19 -11.22 -13.68
C TYR A 39 -0.13 -11.31 -15.18
N HIS A 40 0.09 -10.24 -15.96
CA HIS A 40 -0.35 -10.19 -17.36
C HIS A 40 0.60 -10.89 -18.31
N ARG A 41 1.92 -10.76 -18.08
CA ARG A 41 2.95 -11.22 -19.01
C ARG A 41 3.53 -12.57 -18.58
N GLU A 42 3.99 -12.68 -17.34
CA GLU A 42 4.73 -13.87 -16.89
C GLU A 42 3.82 -14.97 -16.38
N LYS A 43 2.60 -14.64 -15.95
CA LYS A 43 1.61 -15.57 -15.39
C LYS A 43 2.16 -16.31 -14.16
N THR A 44 3.02 -15.65 -13.39
CA THR A 44 3.66 -16.20 -12.18
C THR A 44 2.83 -15.96 -10.92
N ILE A 45 1.93 -14.98 -10.95
CA ILE A 45 0.91 -14.76 -9.91
C ILE A 45 -0.50 -14.84 -10.52
N SER A 46 -1.49 -15.23 -9.72
CA SER A 46 -2.89 -15.36 -10.13
C SER A 46 -3.76 -14.15 -9.79
N LEU A 47 -3.27 -13.24 -8.96
CA LEU A 47 -4.01 -12.07 -8.51
C LEU A 47 -3.71 -10.86 -9.40
N GLU A 48 -4.75 -10.21 -9.90
CA GLU A 48 -4.65 -9.03 -10.75
C GLU A 48 -4.43 -7.76 -9.91
N PRO A 49 -3.37 -6.98 -10.17
CA PRO A 49 -3.18 -5.68 -9.53
C PRO A 49 -4.14 -4.64 -10.12
N LEU A 50 -4.99 -4.07 -9.27
CA LEU A 50 -5.95 -3.02 -9.61
C LEU A 50 -5.70 -1.78 -8.75
N PRO A 51 -5.13 -0.70 -9.31
CA PRO A 51 -4.87 0.54 -8.58
C PRO A 51 -6.17 1.29 -8.31
N GLU A 52 -6.28 1.89 -7.13
CA GLU A 52 -7.36 2.81 -6.73
C GLU A 52 -8.78 2.31 -7.12
N THR A 53 -9.03 1.02 -6.91
CA THR A 53 -10.26 0.34 -7.33
C THR A 53 -11.15 0.00 -6.14
N MET A 54 -12.46 0.21 -6.26
CA MET A 54 -13.44 -0.15 -5.24
C MET A 54 -13.43 -1.65 -4.94
N LEU A 55 -13.51 -2.02 -3.66
CA LEU A 55 -13.57 -3.43 -3.23
C LEU A 55 -14.89 -4.13 -3.59
N ASP A 56 -15.96 -3.36 -3.78
CA ASP A 56 -17.29 -3.82 -4.17
C ASP A 56 -17.75 -3.10 -5.44
N GLU A 57 -18.22 -3.87 -6.43
CA GLU A 57 -18.72 -3.36 -7.71
C GLU A 57 -20.20 -2.91 -7.63
N GLY A 58 -20.96 -3.39 -6.65
CA GLY A 58 -22.42 -3.18 -6.55
C GLY A 58 -22.83 -1.98 -5.68
N LYS A 59 -21.90 -1.43 -4.89
CA LYS A 59 -22.14 -0.27 -4.02
C LYS A 59 -20.85 0.51 -3.78
N ALA A 60 -20.99 1.77 -3.38
CA ALA A 60 -19.86 2.55 -2.88
C ALA A 60 -19.19 1.80 -1.72
N SER A 61 -17.89 1.55 -1.87
CA SER A 61 -17.07 0.79 -0.93
C SER A 61 -15.71 1.45 -0.75
N GLN A 62 -14.90 0.90 0.16
CA GLN A 62 -13.55 1.40 0.37
C GLN A 62 -12.70 1.19 -0.90
N VAL A 63 -11.83 2.15 -1.14
CA VAL A 63 -10.84 2.14 -2.22
C VAL A 63 -9.47 2.09 -1.55
N PRO A 64 -8.77 0.95 -1.57
CA PRO A 64 -7.35 0.90 -1.26
C PRO A 64 -6.55 1.50 -2.42
N ASP A 65 -5.33 1.95 -2.12
CA ASP A 65 -4.42 2.46 -3.15
C ASP A 65 -4.06 1.40 -4.19
N LEU A 66 -3.90 0.14 -3.76
CA LEU A 66 -3.74 -1.00 -4.65
C LEU A 66 -4.43 -2.24 -4.07
N SER A 67 -5.15 -2.95 -4.93
CA SER A 67 -5.81 -4.21 -4.60
C SER A 67 -5.30 -5.33 -5.49
N LEU A 68 -5.20 -6.54 -4.97
CA LEU A 68 -4.90 -7.74 -5.74
C LEU A 68 -6.12 -8.65 -5.76
N ARG A 69 -6.78 -8.72 -6.92
CA ARG A 69 -8.06 -9.39 -7.11
C ARG A 69 -7.88 -10.79 -7.66
N ASP A 70 -8.54 -11.76 -7.03
CA ASP A 70 -8.79 -13.06 -7.63
C ASP A 70 -10.05 -12.97 -8.51
N ASN A 71 -9.85 -12.99 -9.82
CA ASN A 71 -10.94 -12.90 -10.79
C ASN A 71 -11.78 -14.19 -10.92
N GLN A 72 -11.28 -15.33 -10.43
CA GLN A 72 -12.05 -16.58 -10.44
C GLN A 72 -12.96 -16.67 -9.22
N ALA A 73 -12.45 -16.25 -8.05
CA ALA A 73 -13.18 -16.27 -6.80
C ALA A 73 -14.00 -14.98 -6.54
N PHE A 74 -13.79 -13.93 -7.33
CA PHE A 74 -14.37 -12.59 -7.13
C PHE A 74 -14.06 -12.01 -5.73
N GLN A 75 -12.82 -12.23 -5.28
CA GLN A 75 -12.34 -11.80 -3.96
C GLN A 75 -11.12 -10.90 -4.11
N THR A 76 -10.78 -10.15 -3.06
CA THR A 76 -9.58 -9.32 -3.00
C THR A 76 -8.70 -9.78 -1.84
N PRO A 77 -7.88 -10.83 -2.01
CA PRO A 77 -7.11 -11.41 -0.90
C PRO A 77 -6.04 -10.48 -0.34
N ILE A 78 -5.56 -9.49 -1.11
CA ILE A 78 -4.51 -8.57 -0.67
C ILE A 78 -4.89 -7.13 -1.01
N ILE A 79 -4.65 -6.23 -0.05
CA ILE A 79 -4.70 -4.78 -0.25
C ILE A 79 -3.39 -4.14 0.20
N ILE A 80 -3.03 -3.02 -0.41
CA ILE A 80 -1.86 -2.22 -0.09
C ILE A 80 -2.29 -0.76 0.01
N GLU A 81 -1.94 -0.10 1.12
CA GLU A 81 -2.10 1.33 1.32
C GLU A 81 -0.72 2.00 1.31
N VAL A 82 -0.61 3.14 0.63
CA VAL A 82 0.59 3.95 0.53
C VAL A 82 0.35 5.21 1.34
N CYS A 83 1.09 5.40 2.42
CA CYS A 83 0.86 6.53 3.31
C CYS A 83 2.10 7.41 3.45
N HIS A 84 1.90 8.62 3.93
CA HIS A 84 2.97 9.36 4.59
C HIS A 84 2.90 9.11 6.09
N THR A 85 3.99 9.37 6.82
CA THR A 85 4.13 9.09 8.26
C THR A 85 2.97 9.60 9.14
N ASN A 86 2.35 10.73 8.81
CA ASN A 86 1.21 11.24 9.60
C ASN A 86 -0.11 10.49 9.33
N GLY A 87 -0.26 9.87 8.15
CA GLY A 87 -1.43 9.07 7.77
C GLY A 87 -1.40 7.63 8.32
N LEU A 88 -0.20 7.12 8.61
CA LEU A 88 0.07 5.73 8.99
C LEU A 88 -0.92 5.14 10.00
N LYS A 89 -1.19 5.85 11.11
CA LYS A 89 -2.09 5.35 12.17
C LYS A 89 -3.53 5.19 11.68
N GLY A 90 -4.00 6.10 10.84
CA GLY A 90 -5.36 6.07 10.28
C GLY A 90 -5.51 4.92 9.30
N ASP A 91 -4.55 4.79 8.38
CA ASP A 91 -4.54 3.72 7.38
C ASP A 91 -4.39 2.34 8.02
N LEU A 92 -3.59 2.22 9.08
CA LEU A 92 -3.46 0.97 9.85
C LEU A 92 -4.78 0.54 10.47
N HIS A 93 -5.51 1.47 11.08
CA HIS A 93 -6.80 1.17 11.67
C HIS A 93 -7.84 0.78 10.61
N LYS A 94 -7.87 1.49 9.47
CA LYS A 94 -8.74 1.20 8.32
C LYS A 94 -8.45 -0.21 7.78
N LEU A 95 -7.19 -0.54 7.56
CA LEU A 95 -6.74 -1.80 6.99
C LEU A 95 -7.03 -2.99 7.91
N ILE A 96 -6.68 -2.90 9.20
CA ILE A 96 -6.99 -3.97 10.17
C ILE A 96 -8.50 -4.23 10.21
N ARG A 97 -9.30 -3.15 10.25
CA ARG A 97 -10.75 -3.25 10.26
C ARG A 97 -11.29 -3.93 9.00
N LEU A 98 -10.82 -3.52 7.82
CA LEU A 98 -11.24 -4.12 6.55
C LEU A 98 -10.95 -5.62 6.47
N ILE A 99 -9.82 -6.04 7.04
CA ILE A 99 -9.41 -7.44 7.08
C ILE A 99 -10.25 -8.22 8.09
N ASP A 100 -10.37 -7.73 9.32
CA ASP A 100 -11.05 -8.44 10.40
C ASP A 100 -12.58 -8.50 10.22
N GLU A 101 -13.19 -7.53 9.51
CA GLU A 101 -14.60 -7.60 9.15
C GLU A 101 -14.91 -8.74 8.15
N ASP A 102 -13.89 -9.28 7.46
CA ASP A 102 -13.95 -10.43 6.53
C ASP A 102 -15.02 -10.30 5.41
N ILE A 103 -15.41 -9.07 5.08
CA ILE A 103 -16.46 -8.81 4.09
C ILE A 103 -15.96 -9.09 2.67
N TYR A 104 -14.69 -8.74 2.40
CA TYR A 104 -14.10 -8.74 1.05
C TYR A 104 -13.15 -9.91 0.79
N GLY A 105 -13.02 -10.83 1.75
CA GLY A 105 -12.10 -11.97 1.67
C GLY A 105 -10.62 -11.58 1.74
N ILE A 106 -10.30 -10.42 2.31
CA ILE A 106 -8.91 -9.95 2.45
C ILE A 106 -8.21 -10.82 3.50
N ARG A 107 -6.99 -11.25 3.18
CA ARG A 107 -6.17 -12.16 3.98
C ARG A 107 -4.83 -11.53 4.39
N GLU A 108 -4.27 -10.68 3.54
CA GLU A 108 -3.10 -9.86 3.86
C GLU A 108 -3.37 -8.39 3.54
N GLY A 109 -2.90 -7.50 4.40
CA GLY A 109 -2.87 -6.07 4.15
C GLY A 109 -1.48 -5.52 4.39
N PHE A 110 -1.06 -4.61 3.53
CA PHE A 110 0.21 -3.93 3.66
C PHE A 110 0.04 -2.43 3.76
N ILE A 111 0.91 -1.79 4.53
CA ILE A 111 1.08 -0.35 4.53
C ILE A 111 2.52 -0.03 4.22
N TYR A 112 2.72 0.86 3.26
CA TYR A 112 4.02 1.40 2.93
C TYR A 112 4.09 2.89 3.23
N ASP A 113 4.95 3.28 4.16
CA ASP A 113 5.26 4.69 4.40
C ASP A 113 6.36 5.15 3.44
N TYR A 114 5.99 5.90 2.41
CA TYR A 114 6.93 6.35 1.37
C TYR A 114 7.92 7.41 1.85
N ARG A 115 7.76 7.96 3.06
CA ARG A 115 8.73 8.88 3.68
C ARG A 115 9.83 8.14 4.44
N THR A 116 9.45 7.06 5.11
CA THR A 116 10.36 6.28 5.97
C THR A 116 10.84 4.99 5.29
N PHE A 117 10.26 4.65 4.14
CA PHE A 117 10.50 3.42 3.39
C PHE A 117 10.15 2.16 4.20
N GLN A 118 9.25 2.29 5.18
CA GLN A 118 8.86 1.20 6.06
C GLN A 118 7.62 0.47 5.54
N TRP A 119 7.66 -0.85 5.67
CA TRP A 119 6.52 -1.73 5.42
C TRP A 119 5.96 -2.26 6.73
N LEU A 120 4.64 -2.21 6.85
CA LEU A 120 3.88 -2.96 7.84
C LEU A 120 2.98 -3.96 7.13
N ARG A 121 2.87 -5.14 7.71
CA ARG A 121 1.96 -6.19 7.27
C ARG A 121 1.02 -6.57 8.40
N TYR A 122 -0.25 -6.74 8.04
CA TYR A 122 -1.27 -7.36 8.88
C TYR A 122 -1.86 -8.55 8.14
N ARG A 123 -2.14 -9.65 8.86
CA ARG A 123 -2.85 -10.80 8.29
C ARG A 123 -4.13 -11.06 9.06
N PHE A 124 -5.10 -11.61 8.35
CA PHE A 124 -6.35 -12.03 8.96
C PHE A 124 -6.09 -12.98 10.14
N GLY A 125 -6.62 -12.63 11.31
CA GLY A 125 -6.46 -13.41 12.54
C GLY A 125 -5.21 -13.10 13.37
N ASP A 126 -4.35 -12.14 12.97
CA ASP A 126 -3.20 -11.70 13.78
C ASP A 126 -3.63 -10.85 15.01
N GLY A 127 -4.94 -10.62 15.22
CA GLY A 127 -5.48 -9.98 16.42
C GLY A 127 -5.13 -8.50 16.56
N GLY A 128 -5.03 -7.79 15.44
CA GLY A 128 -4.61 -6.39 15.36
C GLY A 128 -3.10 -6.15 15.52
N LEU A 129 -2.28 -7.20 15.62
CA LEU A 129 -0.82 -7.06 15.69
C LEU A 129 -0.22 -7.03 14.28
N THR A 130 0.50 -5.96 13.97
CA THR A 130 1.24 -5.83 12.72
C THR A 130 2.69 -6.24 12.87
N THR A 131 3.31 -6.59 11.73
CA THR A 131 4.72 -6.97 11.63
C THR A 131 5.42 -6.06 10.63
N GLU A 132 6.69 -5.75 10.86
CA GLU A 132 7.52 -5.03 9.88
C GLU A 132 7.94 -5.99 8.76
N SER A 133 7.16 -6.05 7.68
CA SER A 133 7.42 -6.95 6.56
C SER A 133 6.74 -6.48 5.28
N SER A 134 7.45 -6.62 4.17
CA SER A 134 6.94 -6.46 2.80
C SER A 134 6.64 -7.81 2.12
N PHE A 135 6.87 -8.92 2.81
CA PHE A 135 6.72 -10.25 2.22
C PHE A 135 5.27 -10.74 2.28
N SER A 136 4.71 -11.04 1.11
CA SER A 136 3.41 -11.69 0.97
C SER A 136 3.56 -13.20 0.97
N GLU A 137 2.89 -13.86 1.91
CA GLU A 137 2.82 -15.33 1.95
C GLU A 137 1.87 -15.85 0.87
N ILE A 138 0.86 -15.07 0.46
CA ILE A 138 -0.05 -15.46 -0.62
C ILE A 138 0.66 -15.44 -1.97
N LEU A 139 1.45 -14.40 -2.25
CA LEU A 139 2.21 -14.29 -3.50
C LEU A 139 3.53 -15.07 -3.48
N GLN A 140 4.03 -15.44 -2.30
CA GLN A 140 5.39 -15.95 -2.10
C GLN A 140 6.45 -14.98 -2.65
N LEU A 141 6.27 -13.69 -2.37
CA LEU A 141 7.00 -12.60 -3.01
C LEU A 141 7.25 -11.44 -2.04
N ASP A 142 8.42 -10.83 -2.12
CA ASP A 142 8.71 -9.55 -1.45
C ASP A 142 8.21 -8.37 -2.29
N LEU A 143 7.20 -7.64 -1.80
CA LEU A 143 6.66 -6.46 -2.49
C LEU A 143 7.68 -5.32 -2.62
N ASN A 144 8.65 -5.24 -1.71
CA ASN A 144 9.64 -4.17 -1.71
C ASN A 144 10.54 -4.22 -2.95
N GLN A 145 10.70 -5.38 -3.59
CA GLN A 145 11.55 -5.53 -4.78
C GLN A 145 11.15 -4.63 -5.96
N PHE A 146 9.91 -4.11 -5.98
CA PHE A 146 9.42 -3.22 -7.02
C PHE A 146 9.71 -1.73 -6.73
N LEU A 147 10.20 -1.42 -5.54
CA LEU A 147 10.46 -0.06 -5.08
C LEU A 147 11.96 0.26 -4.96
N VAL A 148 12.83 -0.72 -5.20
CA VAL A 148 14.31 -0.60 -5.16
C VAL A 148 14.89 -0.33 -6.55
#